data_AF-A0A3N5FQ51-F1
#
_entry.id   AF-A0A3N5FQ51-F1
#
_cell.length_a   1.000
_cell.length_b   1.000
_cell.length_c   1.000
_cell.angle_alpha   90.00
_cell.angle_beta   90.00
_cell.angle_gamma   90.00
#
_symmetry.space_group_name_H-M   'P 1'
#
loop_
_entity.id
_entity.type
_entity.pdbx_description
1 polymer ?
#
loop_
_entity_poly.entity_id
_entity_poly.type
_entity_poly.pdbx_seq_one_letter_code
_entity_poly.pdbx_strand_id
1 'polypeptide(L)'
;MKALRVVAAVLLGAGFAWAFQGKPVNDMCPVKTGEAAKPGITTTFNGKTVAFCCNNCKNTFEADPQRFASKIGPQPRTALNSISDALKAAQEGPKPAMILFMDAGAKSKMWSEMLGDKELDEVFAKVAYAAVLFEKGSDEAKKYSISTAPVLVLVDPTENKSLKTITSPAAKTIKTEVENAIKKLTKK
;
A
#
# COMPACT_ATOMS: atom_id res chain seq x y z
N MET A 1 -44.70 -9.13 41.14
CA MET A 1 -44.82 -7.85 40.41
C MET A 1 -43.88 -6.83 41.03
N LYS A 2 -42.80 -6.48 40.33
CA LYS A 2 -42.12 -5.18 40.36
C LYS A 2 -41.06 -5.24 39.27
N ALA A 3 -41.39 -4.55 38.19
CA ALA A 3 -40.61 -4.46 36.98
C ALA A 3 -39.33 -3.66 37.18
N LEU A 4 -38.46 -3.80 36.17
CA LEU A 4 -37.59 -2.75 35.66
C LEU A 4 -36.25 -2.57 36.36
N ARG A 5 -35.18 -2.99 35.67
CA ARG A 5 -34.10 -2.09 35.21
C ARG A 5 -33.21 -2.83 34.20
N VAL A 6 -33.49 -2.57 32.92
CA VAL A 6 -32.50 -2.71 31.85
C VAL A 6 -31.45 -1.64 32.06
N VAL A 7 -30.19 -2.02 32.23
CA VAL A 7 -29.06 -1.18 31.82
C VAL A 7 -28.09 -2.11 31.10
N ALA A 8 -28.30 -2.22 29.79
CA ALA A 8 -27.26 -2.68 28.88
C ALA A 8 -26.16 -1.62 28.87
N ALA A 9 -25.10 -1.84 29.64
CA ALA A 9 -23.88 -1.07 29.52
C ALA A 9 -23.16 -1.52 28.24
N VAL A 10 -23.62 -1.01 27.10
CA VAL A 10 -22.81 -0.93 25.89
C VAL A 10 -21.70 0.07 26.21
N LEU A 11 -20.60 -0.44 26.76
CA LEU A 11 -19.35 0.31 26.81
C LEU A 11 -18.88 0.44 25.37
N LEU A 12 -19.25 1.60 24.83
CA LEU A 12 -18.74 2.20 23.61
C LEU A 12 -17.31 1.77 23.38
N GLY A 13 -17.11 1.07 22.26
CA GLY A 13 -15.80 0.89 21.67
C GLY A 13 -15.17 2.26 21.52
N ALA A 14 -14.26 2.60 22.42
CA ALA A 14 -13.11 3.40 22.07
C ALA A 14 -12.27 2.51 21.14
N GLY A 15 -12.75 2.38 19.90
CA GLY A 15 -11.88 2.14 18.78
C GLY A 15 -10.85 3.24 18.85
N PHE A 16 -9.71 2.91 19.45
CA PHE A 16 -8.46 3.58 19.20
C PHE A 16 -8.16 3.32 17.73
N ALA A 17 -8.90 4.02 16.85
CA ALA A 17 -8.41 4.41 15.55
C ALA A 17 -7.25 5.36 15.86
N TRP A 18 -6.10 4.76 16.15
CA TRP A 18 -4.83 5.43 15.92
C TRP A 18 -4.83 5.71 14.42
N ALA A 19 -5.34 6.87 14.04
CA ALA A 19 -4.97 7.50 12.80
C ALA A 19 -3.48 7.77 12.93
N PHE A 20 -2.67 6.78 12.60
CA PHE A 20 -1.28 6.98 12.26
C PHE A 20 -1.27 7.90 11.03
N GLN A 21 -1.38 9.20 11.27
CA GLN A 21 -0.96 10.23 10.34
C GLN A 21 0.56 10.05 10.23
N GLY A 22 0.98 9.11 9.38
CA GLY A 22 2.37 8.93 9.02
C GLY A 22 2.95 10.25 8.51
N LYS A 23 4.27 10.43 8.62
CA LYS A 23 4.95 11.61 8.09
C LYS A 23 4.54 11.83 6.62
N PRO A 24 4.31 13.10 6.20
CA PRO A 24 3.99 13.37 4.81
C PRO A 24 5.01 12.76 3.86
N VAL A 25 4.52 12.24 2.75
CA VAL A 25 5.33 11.53 1.77
C VAL A 25 6.18 12.44 0.88
N ASN A 26 5.95 13.74 0.95
CA ASN A 26 6.48 14.73 0.02
C ASN A 26 7.00 15.96 0.75
N ASP A 27 8.19 16.42 0.35
CA ASP A 27 8.81 17.66 0.85
C ASP A 27 8.33 18.90 0.08
N MET A 28 7.89 18.73 -1.18
CA MET A 28 7.44 19.81 -2.07
C MET A 28 5.95 19.68 -2.38
N CYS A 29 5.28 20.81 -2.60
CA CYS A 29 3.86 20.83 -2.92
C CYS A 29 3.59 20.22 -4.31
N PRO A 30 2.70 19.21 -4.43
CA PRO A 30 2.44 18.54 -5.70
C PRO A 30 1.60 19.39 -6.67
N VAL A 31 0.83 20.37 -6.14
CA VAL A 31 0.00 21.27 -6.95
C VAL A 31 0.79 22.47 -7.45
N LYS A 32 1.55 23.12 -6.56
CA LYS A 32 2.41 24.26 -6.89
C LYS A 32 3.88 23.87 -6.79
N THR A 33 4.42 23.40 -7.91
CA THR A 33 5.82 22.96 -8.02
C THR A 33 6.78 24.11 -7.69
N GLY A 34 7.75 23.86 -6.82
CA GLY A 34 8.74 24.86 -6.37
C GLY A 34 8.48 25.43 -4.97
N GLU A 35 7.35 25.11 -4.35
CA GLU A 35 7.07 25.48 -2.96
C GLU A 35 7.18 24.29 -2.01
N ALA A 36 7.77 24.50 -0.83
CA ALA A 36 7.85 23.48 0.22
C ALA A 36 6.46 23.15 0.78
N ALA A 37 6.22 21.87 1.04
CA ALA A 37 5.00 21.39 1.69
C ALA A 37 5.01 21.73 3.19
N LYS A 38 3.84 22.04 3.75
CA LYS A 38 3.69 22.31 5.19
C LYS A 38 3.12 21.08 5.88
N PRO A 39 3.77 20.55 6.93
CA PRO A 39 3.32 19.34 7.62
C PRO A 39 1.90 19.39 8.20
N GLY A 40 1.37 20.59 8.45
CA GLY A 40 0.02 20.80 9.00
C GLY A 40 -1.09 20.94 7.96
N ILE A 41 -0.76 20.93 6.66
CA ILE A 41 -1.75 21.02 5.58
C ILE A 41 -1.66 19.73 4.79
N THR A 42 -2.41 18.72 5.21
CA THR A 42 -2.31 17.36 4.67
C THR A 42 -3.65 16.82 4.21
N THR A 43 -3.60 15.80 3.36
CA THR A 43 -4.73 14.91 3.06
C THR A 43 -4.24 13.47 2.99
N THR A 44 -5.16 12.51 3.08
CA THR A 44 -4.84 11.10 2.88
C THR A 44 -5.20 10.70 1.46
N PHE A 45 -4.20 10.24 0.69
CA PHE A 45 -4.38 9.74 -0.66
C PHE A 45 -3.73 8.35 -0.78
N ASN A 46 -4.50 7.34 -1.20
CA ASN A 46 -4.05 5.94 -1.30
C ASN A 46 -3.38 5.43 -0.01
N GLY A 47 -3.95 5.77 1.15
CA GLY A 47 -3.43 5.41 2.47
C GLY A 47 -2.17 6.17 2.92
N LYS A 48 -1.79 7.24 2.21
CA LYS A 48 -0.57 8.02 2.46
C LYS A 48 -0.91 9.46 2.81
N THR A 49 -0.16 10.05 3.74
CA THR A 49 -0.27 11.47 4.09
C THR A 49 0.45 12.31 3.03
N VAL A 50 -0.28 13.15 2.30
CA VAL A 50 0.28 14.10 1.32
C VAL A 50 0.20 15.51 1.90
N ALA A 51 1.28 16.27 1.88
CA ALA A 51 1.33 17.65 2.39
C ALA A 51 1.30 18.71 1.28
N PHE A 52 0.80 19.90 1.61
CA PHE A 52 0.62 21.02 0.68
C PHE A 52 1.18 22.32 1.25
N CYS A 53 1.51 23.28 0.39
CA CYS A 53 1.98 24.60 0.84
C CYS A 53 0.83 25.50 1.36
N CYS A 54 -0.41 25.24 0.95
CA CYS A 54 -1.62 25.98 1.34
C CYS A 54 -2.91 25.16 1.17
N ASN A 55 -4.01 25.62 1.80
CA ASN A 55 -5.33 24.96 1.71
C ASN A 55 -5.91 24.98 0.29
N ASN A 56 -5.63 26.00 -0.53
CA ASN A 56 -6.08 26.00 -1.92
C ASN A 56 -5.46 24.84 -2.70
N CYS A 57 -4.16 24.57 -2.50
CA CYS A 57 -3.50 23.43 -3.12
C CYS A 57 -4.08 22.10 -2.62
N LYS A 58 -4.38 21.98 -1.31
CA LYS A 58 -5.08 20.79 -0.78
C LYS A 58 -6.43 20.58 -1.48
N ASN A 59 -7.26 21.62 -1.58
CA ASN A 59 -8.57 21.53 -2.21
C ASN A 59 -8.47 21.20 -3.71
N THR A 60 -7.52 21.80 -4.43
CA THR A 60 -7.25 21.47 -5.84
C THR A 60 -6.83 20.02 -6.00
N PHE A 61 -5.99 19.52 -5.10
CA PHE A 61 -5.57 18.12 -5.10
C PHE A 61 -6.75 17.19 -4.83
N GLU A 62 -7.57 17.45 -3.81
CA GLU A 62 -8.72 16.61 -3.47
C GLU A 62 -9.79 16.57 -4.57
N ALA A 63 -9.88 17.61 -5.40
CA ALA A 63 -10.78 17.65 -6.55
C ALA A 63 -10.32 16.76 -7.72
N ASP A 64 -9.01 16.59 -7.92
CA ASP A 64 -8.43 15.72 -8.95
C ASP A 64 -7.06 15.19 -8.52
N PRO A 65 -7.02 14.22 -7.58
CA PRO A 65 -5.76 13.73 -7.00
C PRO A 65 -4.87 13.07 -8.05
N GLN A 66 -5.49 12.41 -9.02
CA GLN A 66 -4.84 11.63 -10.05
C GLN A 66 -3.96 12.51 -10.94
N ARG A 67 -4.41 13.73 -11.24
CA ARG A 67 -3.64 14.73 -12.00
C ARG A 67 -2.33 15.13 -11.34
N PHE A 68 -2.23 15.04 -10.03
CA PHE A 68 -1.05 15.44 -9.26
C PHE A 68 -0.26 14.28 -8.69
N ALA A 69 -0.74 13.03 -8.84
CA ALA A 69 -0.12 11.83 -8.28
C ALA A 69 1.38 11.69 -8.60
N SER A 70 1.77 12.01 -9.84
CA SER A 70 3.16 11.97 -10.30
C SER A 70 4.07 13.04 -9.69
N LYS A 71 3.49 14.08 -9.08
CA LYS A 71 4.21 15.24 -8.51
C LYS A 71 4.37 15.18 -6.99
N ILE A 72 3.80 14.16 -6.35
CA ILE A 72 3.98 13.89 -4.91
C ILE A 72 5.39 13.34 -4.62
N GLY A 73 6.21 13.13 -5.66
CA GLY A 73 7.52 12.50 -5.55
C GLY A 73 7.41 10.97 -5.47
N PRO A 74 8.55 10.25 -5.46
CA PRO A 74 8.55 8.82 -5.19
C PRO A 74 7.93 8.62 -3.82
N GLN A 75 6.78 7.95 -3.83
CA GLN A 75 6.06 7.65 -2.60
C GLN A 75 6.99 6.81 -1.72
N PRO A 76 7.19 7.13 -0.42
CA PRO A 76 7.84 6.21 0.47
C PRO A 76 7.08 4.90 0.35
N ARG A 77 7.84 3.83 0.10
CA ARG A 77 7.36 2.45 -0.03
C ARG A 77 6.89 1.98 1.33
N THR A 78 5.83 2.60 1.82
CA THR A 78 5.15 2.20 3.03
C THR A 78 4.32 1.00 2.61
N ALA A 79 4.82 -0.17 2.96
CA ALA A 79 4.04 -1.39 2.90
C ALA A 79 2.73 -1.16 3.66
N LEU A 80 1.61 -1.50 3.04
CA LEU A 80 0.38 -1.69 3.77
C LEU A 80 0.55 -2.87 4.73
N ASN A 81 -0.10 -2.80 5.88
CA ASN A 81 0.08 -3.76 6.97
C ASN A 81 -0.68 -5.09 6.73
N SER A 82 -1.50 -5.17 5.69
CA SER A 82 -2.29 -6.37 5.38
C SER A 82 -2.48 -6.60 3.88
N ILE A 83 -2.68 -7.85 3.51
CA ILE A 83 -3.03 -8.24 2.13
C ILE A 83 -4.36 -7.63 1.73
N SER A 84 -5.35 -7.63 2.63
CA SER A 84 -6.68 -7.05 2.35
C SER A 84 -6.61 -5.56 2.00
N ASP A 85 -5.75 -4.79 2.68
CA ASP A 85 -5.61 -3.37 2.38
C ASP A 85 -4.92 -3.16 1.03
N ALA A 86 -3.90 -3.97 0.72
CA ALA A 86 -3.28 -3.94 -0.60
C ALA A 86 -4.25 -4.32 -1.72
N LEU A 87 -5.12 -5.31 -1.49
CA LEU A 87 -6.14 -5.68 -2.47
C LEU A 87 -7.15 -4.54 -2.68
N LYS A 88 -7.67 -3.95 -1.60
CA LYS A 88 -8.59 -2.79 -1.69
C LYS A 88 -7.94 -1.61 -2.41
N ALA A 89 -6.72 -1.23 -2.02
CA ALA A 89 -5.98 -0.15 -2.67
C ALA A 89 -5.62 -0.48 -4.13
N ALA A 90 -5.50 -1.76 -4.48
CA ALA A 90 -5.33 -2.21 -5.85
C ALA A 90 -6.62 -2.16 -6.66
N GLN A 91 -7.81 -2.21 -6.05
CA GLN A 91 -9.10 -2.08 -6.76
C GLN A 91 -9.41 -0.65 -7.22
N GLU A 92 -8.76 0.36 -6.64
CA GLU A 92 -8.93 1.77 -7.02
C GLU A 92 -8.35 2.11 -8.41
N GLY A 93 -7.76 1.13 -9.12
CA GLY A 93 -7.36 1.22 -10.52
C GLY A 93 -7.00 -0.16 -11.09
N PRO A 94 -6.76 -0.32 -12.40
CA PRO A 94 -6.43 -1.63 -12.99
C PRO A 94 -4.97 -2.05 -12.70
N LYS A 95 -4.58 -2.08 -11.42
CA LYS A 95 -3.21 -2.39 -10.97
C LYS A 95 -3.18 -3.65 -10.12
N PRO A 96 -2.10 -4.46 -10.18
CA PRO A 96 -1.98 -5.63 -9.30
C PRO A 96 -1.63 -5.21 -7.87
N ALA A 97 -2.01 -6.06 -6.91
CA ALA A 97 -1.45 -6.00 -5.57
C ALA A 97 -0.14 -6.79 -5.54
N MET A 98 0.92 -6.20 -5.00
CA MET A 98 2.23 -6.82 -4.82
C MET A 98 2.44 -7.08 -3.32
N ILE A 99 2.53 -8.35 -2.95
CA ILE A 99 2.60 -8.79 -1.56
C ILE A 99 3.98 -9.40 -1.30
N LEU A 100 4.76 -8.81 -0.41
CA LEU A 100 5.98 -9.41 0.11
C LEU A 100 5.65 -10.24 1.35
N PHE A 101 5.83 -11.55 1.24
CA PHE A 101 5.89 -12.43 2.39
C PHE A 101 7.32 -12.44 2.91
N MET A 102 7.53 -12.05 4.16
CA MET A 102 8.84 -11.93 4.80
C MET A 102 8.91 -12.72 6.10
N ASP A 103 10.11 -13.08 6.52
CA ASP A 103 10.40 -13.65 7.82
C ASP A 103 11.47 -12.81 8.55
N ALA A 104 11.84 -13.19 9.77
CA ALA A 104 12.91 -12.53 10.53
C ALA A 104 14.33 -12.82 9.99
N GLY A 105 14.47 -13.55 8.88
CA GLY A 105 15.74 -13.99 8.33
C GLY A 105 16.50 -12.88 7.61
N ALA A 106 17.83 -13.03 7.54
CA ALA A 106 18.72 -12.08 6.86
C ALA A 106 18.35 -11.86 5.38
N LYS A 107 17.84 -12.91 4.71
CA LYS A 107 17.39 -12.82 3.32
C LYS A 107 16.21 -11.86 3.16
N SER A 108 15.27 -11.85 4.11
CA SER A 108 14.11 -10.94 4.12
C SER A 108 14.52 -9.49 4.35
N LYS A 109 15.54 -9.25 5.19
CA LYS A 109 16.15 -7.93 5.37
C LYS A 109 16.79 -7.42 4.08
N MET A 110 17.62 -8.25 3.44
CA MET A 110 18.25 -7.92 2.16
C MET A 110 17.21 -7.60 1.07
N TRP A 111 16.12 -8.35 1.00
CA TRP A 111 15.03 -8.07 0.08
C TRP A 111 14.39 -6.71 0.35
N SER A 112 14.17 -6.37 1.62
CA SER A 112 13.57 -5.09 2.00
C SER A 112 14.46 -3.90 1.60
N GLU A 113 15.78 -4.04 1.72
CA GLU A 113 16.76 -3.03 1.28
C GLU A 113 16.77 -2.89 -0.25
N MET A 114 16.81 -4.00 -0.99
CA MET A 114 16.76 -3.99 -2.47
C MET A 114 15.44 -3.44 -3.01
N LEU A 115 14.33 -3.78 -2.34
CA LEU A 115 13.02 -3.21 -2.63
C LEU A 115 12.90 -1.75 -2.20
N GLY A 116 13.92 -1.15 -1.60
CA GLY A 116 14.07 0.28 -1.35
C GLY A 116 14.86 1.02 -2.43
N ASP A 117 15.39 0.33 -3.45
CA ASP A 117 16.18 0.95 -4.53
C ASP A 117 15.32 1.85 -5.42
N LYS A 118 15.74 3.11 -5.65
CA LYS A 118 15.01 4.11 -6.46
C LYS A 118 14.65 3.62 -7.86
N GLU A 119 15.40 2.67 -8.42
CA GLU A 119 15.11 2.04 -9.70
C GLU A 119 13.69 1.43 -9.76
N LEU A 120 13.12 1.06 -8.61
CA LEU A 120 11.78 0.49 -8.49
C LEU A 120 10.68 1.53 -8.25
N ASP A 121 10.98 2.83 -8.11
CA ASP A 121 9.95 3.84 -7.80
C ASP A 121 8.80 3.84 -8.81
N GLU A 122 9.10 3.71 -10.11
CA GLU A 122 8.07 3.59 -11.16
C GLU A 122 7.24 2.31 -11.07
N VAL A 123 7.84 1.22 -10.57
CA VAL A 123 7.13 -0.04 -10.34
C VAL A 123 6.16 0.11 -9.20
N PHE A 124 6.61 0.67 -8.08
CA PHE A 124 5.79 0.88 -6.88
C PHE A 124 4.67 1.91 -7.10
N ALA A 125 4.81 2.81 -8.07
CA ALA A 125 3.71 3.67 -8.51
C ALA A 125 2.59 2.91 -9.25
N LYS A 126 2.90 1.74 -9.83
CA LYS A 126 1.98 0.94 -10.66
C LYS A 126 1.39 -0.27 -9.92
N VAL A 127 1.62 -0.40 -8.62
CA VAL A 127 1.08 -1.50 -7.79
C VAL A 127 0.56 -0.97 -6.46
N ALA A 128 -0.32 -1.73 -5.79
CA ALA A 128 -0.53 -1.56 -4.35
C ALA A 128 0.39 -2.53 -3.62
N TYR A 129 1.15 -2.08 -2.62
CA TYR A 129 2.18 -2.89 -1.98
C TYR A 129 1.87 -3.18 -0.52
N ALA A 130 1.99 -4.44 -0.11
CA ALA A 130 2.01 -4.86 1.30
C ALA A 130 3.23 -5.73 1.59
N ALA A 131 3.66 -5.69 2.84
CA ALA A 131 4.65 -6.59 3.40
C ALA A 131 4.03 -7.25 4.63
N VAL A 132 4.06 -8.58 4.66
CA VAL A 132 3.40 -9.38 5.69
C VAL A 132 4.35 -10.45 6.23
N LEU A 133 4.21 -10.77 7.51
CA LEU A 133 4.94 -11.86 8.12
C LEU A 133 4.45 -13.19 7.54
N PHE A 134 5.39 -14.03 7.11
CA PHE A 134 5.10 -15.36 6.60
C PHE A 134 4.91 -16.34 7.76
N GLU A 135 3.73 -16.94 7.81
CA GLU A 135 3.44 -18.05 8.69
C GLU A 135 3.21 -19.32 7.87
N LYS A 136 4.07 -20.32 8.06
CA LYS A 136 3.99 -21.58 7.34
C LYS A 136 2.68 -22.29 7.67
N GLY A 137 1.88 -22.58 6.65
CA GLY A 137 0.60 -23.28 6.80
C GLY A 137 -0.59 -22.39 7.17
N SER A 138 -0.41 -21.07 7.25
CA SER A 138 -1.51 -20.10 7.33
C SER A 138 -2.43 -20.20 6.12
N ASP A 139 -3.65 -19.68 6.26
CA ASP A 139 -4.63 -19.68 5.18
C ASP A 139 -4.19 -18.78 4.02
N GLU A 140 -3.52 -17.66 4.30
CA GLU A 140 -2.89 -16.81 3.30
C GLU A 140 -1.77 -17.56 2.56
N ALA A 141 -0.89 -18.24 3.29
CA ALA A 141 0.20 -19.02 2.68
C ALA A 141 -0.36 -20.14 1.79
N LYS A 142 -1.39 -20.86 2.22
CA LYS A 142 -2.05 -21.88 1.40
C LYS A 142 -2.72 -21.26 0.18
N LYS A 143 -3.45 -20.16 0.35
CA LYS A 143 -4.19 -19.48 -0.71
C LYS A 143 -3.29 -19.00 -1.84
N TYR A 144 -2.11 -18.48 -1.51
CA TYR A 144 -1.14 -18.00 -2.49
C TYR A 144 -0.03 -19.02 -2.79
N SER A 145 -0.18 -20.28 -2.35
CA SER A 145 0.76 -21.38 -2.57
C SER A 145 2.20 -21.07 -2.13
N ILE A 146 2.35 -20.42 -0.98
CA ILE A 146 3.63 -19.99 -0.41
C ILE A 146 4.11 -20.98 0.64
N SER A 147 5.30 -21.54 0.40
CA SER A 147 5.94 -22.49 1.31
C SER A 147 7.23 -21.97 1.95
N THR A 148 7.79 -20.87 1.42
CA THR A 148 9.04 -20.27 1.88
C THR A 148 8.99 -18.74 1.79
N ALA A 149 9.76 -18.07 2.65
CA ALA A 149 9.98 -16.63 2.62
C ALA A 149 11.50 -16.34 2.49
N PRO A 150 11.90 -15.13 2.04
CA PRO A 150 11.05 -14.10 1.45
C PRO A 150 10.59 -14.45 0.04
N VAL A 151 9.40 -13.98 -0.33
CA VAL A 151 8.85 -14.11 -1.68
C VAL A 151 7.87 -12.99 -2.00
N LEU A 152 7.85 -12.52 -3.24
CA LEU A 152 6.90 -11.55 -3.74
C LEU A 152 5.79 -12.26 -4.52
N VAL A 153 4.55 -11.84 -4.33
CA VAL A 153 3.39 -12.36 -5.08
C VAL A 153 2.65 -11.20 -5.68
N LEU A 154 2.46 -11.23 -7.00
CA LEU A 154 1.53 -10.36 -7.71
C LEU A 154 0.16 -11.02 -7.68
N VAL A 155 -0.85 -10.28 -7.25
CA VAL A 155 -2.21 -10.74 -7.02
C VAL A 155 -3.17 -9.89 -7.84
N ASP A 156 -4.14 -10.56 -8.45
CA ASP A 156 -5.29 -9.93 -9.08
C ASP A 156 -6.24 -9.44 -7.97
N PRO A 157 -6.49 -8.14 -7.85
CA PRO A 157 -7.33 -7.61 -6.78
C PRO A 157 -8.83 -7.91 -6.97
N THR A 158 -9.27 -8.28 -8.17
CA THR A 158 -10.67 -8.59 -8.48
C THR A 158 -11.01 -10.04 -8.16
N GLU A 159 -10.13 -10.96 -8.55
CA GLU A 159 -10.30 -12.40 -8.31
C GLU A 159 -9.64 -12.90 -7.04
N ASN A 160 -8.83 -12.05 -6.40
CA ASN A 160 -8.04 -12.40 -5.22
C ASN A 160 -7.13 -13.62 -5.44
N LYS A 161 -6.59 -13.74 -6.66
CA LYS A 161 -5.82 -14.88 -7.17
C LYS A 161 -4.39 -14.46 -7.52
N SER A 162 -3.43 -15.34 -7.23
CA SER A 162 -2.02 -15.11 -7.62
C SER A 162 -1.87 -15.05 -9.14
N LEU A 163 -1.32 -13.95 -9.65
CA LEU A 163 -0.93 -13.76 -11.05
C LEU A 163 0.48 -14.29 -11.31
N LYS A 164 1.40 -14.08 -10.36
CA LYS A 164 2.81 -14.46 -10.46
C LYS A 164 3.48 -14.48 -9.10
N THR A 165 4.31 -15.50 -8.85
CA THR A 165 5.26 -15.55 -7.74
C THR A 165 6.65 -15.16 -8.23
N ILE A 166 7.32 -14.27 -7.50
CA ILE A 166 8.65 -13.73 -7.80
C ILE A 166 9.58 -14.11 -6.65
N THR A 167 10.60 -14.91 -6.97
CA THR A 167 11.58 -15.46 -6.01
C THR A 167 12.93 -14.74 -6.04
N SER A 168 13.00 -13.59 -6.73
CA SER A 168 14.20 -12.75 -6.84
C SER A 168 13.84 -11.27 -6.59
N PRO A 169 14.62 -10.55 -5.76
CA PRO A 169 14.41 -9.12 -5.51
C PRO A 169 15.05 -8.23 -6.59
N ALA A 170 15.61 -8.81 -7.67
CA ALA A 170 16.28 -8.04 -8.71
C ALA A 170 15.32 -7.10 -9.44
N ALA A 171 15.69 -5.82 -9.56
CA ALA A 171 14.82 -4.78 -10.11
C ALA A 171 14.30 -5.12 -11.51
N LYS A 172 15.17 -5.63 -12.40
CA LYS A 172 14.80 -6.08 -13.75
C LYS A 172 13.72 -7.16 -13.74
N THR A 173 13.83 -8.14 -12.85
CA THR A 173 12.85 -9.23 -12.72
C THR A 173 11.50 -8.67 -12.24
N ILE A 174 11.52 -7.83 -11.20
CA ILE A 174 10.29 -7.25 -10.63
C ILE A 174 9.59 -6.37 -11.69
N LYS A 175 10.32 -5.48 -12.36
CA LYS A 175 9.79 -4.64 -13.46
C LYS A 175 9.06 -5.47 -14.51
N THR A 176 9.74 -6.49 -15.03
CA THR A 176 9.21 -7.35 -16.10
C THR A 176 7.93 -8.08 -15.67
N GLU A 177 7.93 -8.66 -14.47
CA GLU A 177 6.79 -9.42 -13.99
C GLU A 177 5.60 -8.52 -13.63
N VAL A 178 5.85 -7.32 -13.09
CA VAL A 178 4.80 -6.32 -12.82
C VAL A 178 4.15 -5.83 -14.12
N GLU A 179 4.94 -5.50 -15.13
CA GLU A 179 4.40 -5.10 -16.44
C GLU A 179 3.55 -6.21 -17.08
N ASN A 180 4.00 -7.45 -16.98
CA ASN A 180 3.25 -8.61 -17.46
C ASN A 180 1.93 -8.80 -16.68
N ALA A 181 1.95 -8.60 -15.36
CA ALA A 181 0.74 -8.66 -14.54
C ALA A 181 -0.25 -7.56 -14.90
N ILE A 182 0.20 -6.31 -15.08
CA ILE A 182 -0.64 -5.20 -15.53
C ILE A 182 -1.29 -5.53 -16.88
N LYS A 183 -0.50 -6.00 -17.86
CA LYS A 183 -1.02 -6.41 -19.17
C LYS A 183 -2.06 -7.52 -19.08
N LYS A 184 -1.94 -8.44 -18.12
CA LYS A 184 -2.94 -9.50 -17.89
C LYS A 184 -4.24 -8.92 -17.31
N LEU A 185 -4.15 -7.93 -16.41
CA LEU A 185 -5.32 -7.29 -15.82
C LEU A 185 -6.09 -6.44 -16.84
N THR A 186 -5.40 -5.73 -17.73
CA THR A 186 -6.04 -4.84 -18.73
C THR A 186 -6.61 -5.57 -19.94
N LYS A 187 -6.35 -6.87 -20.10
CA LYS A 187 -6.87 -7.70 -21.20
C LYS A 187 -8.15 -8.45 -20.83
N LYS A 188 -8.58 -8.37 -19.56
CA LYS A 188 -9.85 -8.91 -19.08
C LYS A 188 -10.96 -7.92 -19.36
#